data_AF-A0AA39RNJ4-F1
#
_entry.id   AF-A0AA39RNJ4-F1
#
_cell.length_a   1.000
_cell.length_b   1.000
_cell.length_c   1.000
_cell.angle_alpha   90.00
_cell.angle_beta   90.00
_cell.angle_gamma   90.00
#
_symmetry.space_group_name_H-M   'P 1'
#
loop_
_entity.id
_entity.type
_entity.pdbx_description
1 polymer ?
#
loop_
_entity_poly.entity_id
_entity_poly.type
_entity_poly.pdbx_seq_one_letter_code
_entity_poly.pdbx_strand_id
1 'polypeptide(L)'
;MLLLLMLILVSHAWSVKPQQPPQNIFILAGQSNMAGRGGVTNNTQTNTLVWDGIIPPQCQSNPSILRLSAKLKWVQAHEPLHADIDFNKTNGVGPGMPFSNAVLTKDPNFGVIGLVPCAIGGTNISEWKKGSFLYDQTVGRTQAALQGGGVIRALIWYQGESDTVTREDAELYKQRSEKIFVDLRSDLQIPMLPIIRVALASGLGPYIDIVREAQLQNDLLNVQTVDAKGLPLEPDVLHLTTPSQVRLGEMMADAILQSMLSTNKTGPSYSNAPAKFSNFVSYSWMISLLLCSLCLILNF
;
A
#
# COMPACT_ATOMS: atom_id res chain seq x y z
N MET A 1 35.54 -44.93 -7.83
CA MET A 1 34.22 -44.87 -7.16
C MET A 1 34.00 -43.54 -6.43
N LEU A 2 34.98 -43.03 -5.66
CA LEU A 2 34.86 -41.70 -5.02
C LEU A 2 34.75 -40.51 -6.00
N LEU A 3 35.41 -40.56 -7.16
CA LEU A 3 35.34 -39.48 -8.16
C LEU A 3 33.94 -39.34 -8.79
N LEU A 4 33.20 -40.44 -8.92
CA LEU A 4 31.83 -40.42 -9.46
C LEU A 4 30.82 -39.81 -8.47
N LEU A 5 31.05 -40.00 -7.16
CA LEU A 5 30.22 -39.44 -6.08
C LEU A 5 30.36 -37.91 -5.98
N MET A 6 31.54 -37.35 -6.25
CA MET A 6 31.71 -35.88 -6.28
C MET A 6 31.04 -35.23 -7.50
N LEU A 7 31.00 -35.89 -8.66
CA LEU A 7 30.30 -35.37 -9.85
C LEU A 7 28.76 -35.37 -9.70
N ILE A 8 28.21 -36.27 -8.89
CA ILE A 8 26.77 -36.31 -8.57
C ILE A 8 26.39 -35.22 -7.55
N LEU A 9 27.30 -34.83 -6.65
CA LEU A 9 27.08 -33.73 -5.70
C LEU A 9 27.15 -32.35 -6.35
N VAL A 10 27.91 -32.17 -7.44
CA VAL A 10 27.98 -30.89 -8.17
C VAL A 10 26.79 -30.69 -9.11
N SER A 11 26.12 -31.77 -9.56
CA SER A 11 24.94 -31.70 -10.42
C SER A 11 23.62 -31.41 -9.68
N HIS A 12 23.64 -31.38 -8.35
CA HIS A 12 22.50 -31.00 -7.51
C HIS A 12 22.65 -29.60 -6.87
N ALA A 13 23.59 -28.78 -7.35
CA ALA A 13 23.51 -27.35 -7.13
C ALA A 13 22.28 -26.83 -7.89
N TRP A 14 21.10 -26.96 -7.27
CA TRP A 14 19.90 -26.27 -7.68
C TRP A 14 20.31 -24.82 -7.87
N SER A 15 20.18 -24.35 -9.11
CA SER A 15 20.35 -22.93 -9.42
C SER A 15 19.28 -22.21 -8.60
N VAL A 16 19.66 -21.74 -7.40
CA VAL A 16 18.85 -20.80 -6.63
C VAL A 16 18.84 -19.56 -7.50
N LYS A 17 17.81 -19.44 -8.34
CA LYS A 17 17.57 -18.21 -9.09
C LYS A 17 17.53 -17.10 -8.04
N PRO A 18 18.38 -16.07 -8.15
CA PRO A 18 18.34 -14.97 -7.21
C PRO A 18 16.90 -14.44 -7.18
N GLN A 19 16.33 -14.35 -5.98
CA GLN A 19 14.98 -13.85 -5.78
C GLN A 19 14.91 -12.45 -6.39
N GLN A 20 14.13 -12.30 -7.46
CA GLN A 20 14.01 -11.03 -8.13
C GLN A 20 13.41 -10.01 -7.16
N PRO A 21 13.98 -8.80 -7.05
CA PRO A 21 13.37 -7.75 -6.23
C PRO A 21 11.96 -7.45 -6.78
N PRO A 22 11.02 -7.04 -5.92
CA PRO A 22 9.68 -6.72 -6.38
C PRO A 22 9.70 -5.50 -7.29
N GLN A 23 8.98 -5.59 -8.40
CA GLN A 23 8.84 -4.51 -9.38
C GLN A 23 7.65 -3.61 -9.03
N ASN A 24 6.62 -4.18 -8.41
CA ASN A 24 5.36 -3.51 -8.10
C ASN A 24 5.09 -3.57 -6.60
N ILE A 25 5.20 -2.43 -5.93
CA ILE A 25 5.13 -2.34 -4.47
C ILE A 25 3.77 -1.81 -4.03
N PHE A 26 3.15 -2.48 -3.07
CA PHE A 26 1.91 -2.05 -2.42
C PHE A 26 2.13 -1.87 -0.93
N ILE A 27 1.71 -0.72 -0.41
CA ILE A 27 1.77 -0.41 1.02
C ILE A 27 0.46 -0.87 1.64
N LEU A 28 0.52 -1.69 2.70
CA LEU A 28 -0.65 -2.20 3.40
C LEU A 28 -0.71 -1.53 4.77
N ALA A 29 -1.55 -0.51 4.95
CA ALA A 29 -1.63 0.27 6.17
C ALA A 29 -3.06 0.44 6.69
N GLY A 30 -3.16 0.80 7.97
CA GLY A 30 -4.42 0.91 8.68
C GLY A 30 -4.41 0.09 9.97
N GLN A 31 -5.54 -0.53 10.33
CA GLN A 31 -5.68 -1.24 11.60
C GLN A 31 -5.87 -2.76 11.46
N SER A 32 -6.47 -3.40 12.46
CA SER A 32 -6.58 -4.85 12.59
C SER A 32 -7.21 -5.56 11.39
N ASN A 33 -8.21 -4.96 10.72
CA ASN A 33 -8.79 -5.56 9.52
C ASN A 33 -7.86 -5.49 8.28
N MET A 34 -6.91 -4.55 8.22
CA MET A 34 -5.79 -4.62 7.26
C MET A 34 -4.71 -5.60 7.73
N ALA A 35 -4.37 -5.56 9.02
CA ALA A 35 -3.33 -6.39 9.61
C ALA A 35 -3.64 -7.89 9.43
N GLY A 36 -4.92 -8.24 9.61
CA GLY A 36 -5.48 -9.58 9.42
C GLY A 36 -5.94 -10.19 10.75
N ARG A 37 -7.21 -10.58 10.80
CA ARG A 37 -7.85 -11.26 11.95
C ARG A 37 -8.76 -12.41 11.52
N GLY A 38 -8.84 -12.71 10.23
CA GLY A 38 -9.62 -13.84 9.75
C GLY A 38 -9.10 -15.14 10.35
N GLY A 39 -10.01 -15.94 10.91
CA GLY A 39 -9.71 -17.19 11.60
C GLY A 39 -9.13 -17.00 13.01
N VAL A 40 -9.04 -15.78 13.52
CA VAL A 40 -8.61 -15.51 14.91
C VAL A 40 -9.82 -15.56 15.82
N THR A 41 -9.84 -16.53 16.73
CA THR A 41 -10.94 -16.72 17.68
C THR A 41 -10.41 -16.87 19.11
N ASN A 42 -11.28 -16.63 20.09
CA ASN A 42 -10.91 -16.83 21.49
C ASN A 42 -10.90 -18.33 21.82
N ASN A 43 -9.76 -18.85 22.27
CA ASN A 43 -9.68 -20.20 22.81
C ASN A 43 -10.39 -20.23 24.16
N THR A 44 -11.50 -20.97 24.24
CA THR A 44 -12.35 -21.03 25.43
C THR A 44 -11.67 -21.67 26.65
N GLN A 45 -10.59 -22.44 26.47
CA GLN A 45 -9.87 -23.09 27.57
C GLN A 45 -8.82 -22.16 28.19
N THR A 46 -8.12 -21.38 27.36
CA THR A 46 -7.01 -20.51 27.79
C THR A 46 -7.40 -19.04 27.89
N ASN A 47 -8.57 -18.66 27.35
CA ASN A 47 -9.03 -17.29 27.17
C ASN A 47 -8.01 -16.40 26.42
N THR A 48 -7.33 -17.01 25.43
CA THR A 48 -6.35 -16.33 24.57
C THR A 48 -6.78 -16.40 23.12
N LEU A 49 -6.54 -15.33 22.37
CA LEU A 49 -6.79 -15.30 20.93
C LEU A 49 -5.81 -16.21 20.19
N VAL A 50 -6.33 -17.13 19.37
CA VAL A 50 -5.56 -18.09 18.56
C VAL A 50 -6.06 -18.03 17.13
N TRP A 51 -5.13 -18.08 16.17
CA TRP A 51 -5.45 -18.22 14.75
C TRP A 51 -5.59 -19.70 14.39
N ASP A 52 -6.62 -20.05 13.61
CA ASP A 52 -6.91 -21.42 13.17
C ASP A 52 -5.87 -22.02 12.19
N GLY A 53 -5.02 -21.18 11.60
CA GLY A 53 -4.01 -21.60 10.63
C GLY A 53 -4.56 -22.00 9.26
N ILE A 54 -5.84 -21.73 8.97
CA ILE A 54 -6.48 -22.10 7.71
C ILE A 54 -6.08 -21.10 6.62
N ILE A 55 -5.44 -21.60 5.57
CA ILE A 55 -5.05 -20.82 4.38
C ILE A 55 -5.92 -21.21 3.18
N PRO A 56 -6.87 -20.36 2.75
CA PRO A 56 -7.63 -20.58 1.52
C PRO A 56 -6.72 -20.60 0.28
N PRO A 57 -7.15 -21.23 -0.84
CA PRO A 57 -6.39 -21.24 -2.09
C PRO A 57 -5.97 -19.85 -2.59
N GLN A 58 -6.84 -18.85 -2.42
CA GLN A 58 -6.60 -17.46 -2.82
C GLN A 58 -5.50 -16.77 -1.99
N CYS A 59 -5.18 -17.32 -0.81
CA CYS A 59 -4.16 -16.80 0.10
C CYS A 59 -2.84 -17.59 0.05
N GLN A 60 -2.74 -18.61 -0.81
CA GLN A 60 -1.55 -19.44 -0.92
C GLN A 60 -0.33 -18.60 -1.31
N SER A 61 0.84 -18.99 -0.81
CA SER A 61 2.08 -18.29 -1.12
C SER A 61 2.48 -18.50 -2.58
N ASN A 62 3.14 -17.50 -3.15
CA ASN A 62 3.56 -17.50 -4.54
C ASN A 62 4.98 -16.92 -4.62
N PRO A 63 5.94 -17.54 -5.32
CA PRO A 63 7.30 -17.01 -5.48
C PRO A 63 7.37 -15.59 -6.08
N SER A 64 6.33 -15.17 -6.82
CA SER A 64 6.20 -13.83 -7.39
C SER A 64 5.52 -12.82 -6.46
N ILE A 65 5.19 -13.20 -5.22
CA ILE A 65 4.61 -12.31 -4.20
C ILE A 65 5.55 -12.31 -2.99
N LEU A 66 6.14 -11.15 -2.74
CA LEU A 66 7.12 -10.93 -1.68
C LEU A 66 6.54 -10.03 -0.59
N ARG A 67 7.08 -10.15 0.61
CA ARG A 67 6.73 -9.34 1.78
C ARG A 67 7.99 -8.72 2.37
N LEU A 68 7.93 -7.44 2.71
CA LEU A 68 9.00 -6.78 3.46
C LEU A 68 8.86 -7.11 4.95
N SER A 69 9.77 -7.93 5.48
CA SER A 69 9.79 -8.29 6.90
C SER A 69 10.08 -7.09 7.83
N ALA A 70 9.90 -7.28 9.13
CA ALA A 70 10.31 -6.30 10.14
C ALA A 70 11.81 -5.97 10.08
N LYS A 71 12.63 -6.92 9.62
CA LYS A 71 14.08 -6.76 9.42
C LYS A 71 14.44 -6.08 8.09
N LEU A 72 13.47 -5.49 7.39
CA LEU A 72 13.62 -4.80 6.10
C LEU A 72 14.22 -5.70 5.00
N LYS A 73 13.90 -7.01 5.06
CA LYS A 73 14.28 -7.97 4.02
C LYS A 73 13.05 -8.46 3.28
N TRP A 74 13.15 -8.50 1.95
CA TRP A 74 12.18 -9.17 1.11
C TRP A 74 12.25 -10.69 1.33
N VAL A 75 11.12 -11.28 1.66
CA VAL A 75 10.93 -12.72 1.83
C VAL A 75 9.70 -13.15 1.04
N GLN A 76 9.54 -14.43 0.73
CA GLN A 76 8.29 -14.93 0.17
C GLN A 76 7.12 -14.56 1.10
N ALA A 77 6.01 -14.10 0.54
CA ALA A 77 4.85 -13.71 1.32
C ALA A 77 4.06 -14.95 1.78
N HIS A 78 3.74 -14.99 3.08
CA HIS A 78 2.88 -15.98 3.72
C HIS A 78 1.99 -15.24 4.72
N GLU A 79 0.75 -15.70 4.89
CA GLU A 79 -0.07 -15.25 6.03
C GLU A 79 0.49 -15.79 7.35
N PRO A 80 0.33 -15.06 8.47
CA PRO A 80 -0.21 -13.71 8.57
C PRO A 80 0.81 -12.64 8.14
N LEU A 81 0.46 -11.77 7.20
CA LEU A 81 1.40 -10.78 6.64
C LEU A 81 1.97 -9.79 7.67
N HIS A 82 1.22 -9.52 8.75
CA HIS A 82 1.61 -8.57 9.79
C HIS A 82 2.17 -9.22 11.06
N ALA A 83 2.48 -10.52 11.06
CA ALA A 83 2.90 -11.25 12.27
C ALA A 83 4.14 -10.65 12.99
N ASP A 84 5.10 -10.10 12.24
CA ASP A 84 6.29 -9.42 12.79
C ASP A 84 6.15 -7.88 12.81
N ILE A 85 5.00 -7.35 12.40
CA ILE A 85 4.72 -5.90 12.33
C ILE A 85 3.75 -5.49 13.44
N ASP A 86 2.56 -6.09 13.47
CA ASP A 86 1.57 -5.98 14.56
C ASP A 86 1.84 -7.06 15.62
N PHE A 87 3.09 -7.14 16.06
CA PHE A 87 3.65 -8.28 16.80
C PHE A 87 3.04 -8.50 18.20
N ASN A 88 2.39 -7.48 18.76
CA ASN A 88 1.71 -7.54 20.05
C ASN A 88 0.28 -8.12 19.96
N LYS A 89 -0.17 -8.51 18.76
CA LYS A 89 -1.52 -9.02 18.52
C LYS A 89 -1.45 -10.37 17.81
N THR A 90 -2.41 -11.25 18.10
CA THR A 90 -2.61 -12.46 17.29
C THR A 90 -3.13 -12.03 15.91
N ASN A 91 -2.37 -12.30 14.87
CA ASN A 91 -2.72 -12.01 13.49
C ASN A 91 -3.24 -13.28 12.79
N GLY A 92 -4.19 -13.10 11.88
CA GLY A 92 -4.70 -14.15 11.00
C GLY A 92 -4.70 -13.69 9.55
N VAL A 93 -5.62 -14.19 8.75
CA VAL A 93 -5.73 -13.79 7.34
C VAL A 93 -6.13 -12.32 7.24
N GLY A 94 -5.38 -11.55 6.44
CA GLY A 94 -5.74 -10.21 5.98
C GLY A 94 -6.04 -10.20 4.48
N PRO A 95 -6.26 -9.02 3.87
CA PRO A 95 -6.66 -8.96 2.46
C PRO A 95 -5.47 -8.92 1.49
N GLY A 96 -4.23 -8.85 1.99
CA GLY A 96 -3.04 -8.62 1.17
C GLY A 96 -2.65 -9.80 0.26
N MET A 97 -2.68 -11.04 0.77
CA MET A 97 -2.45 -12.23 -0.06
C MET A 97 -3.54 -12.44 -1.12
N PRO A 98 -4.85 -12.43 -0.79
CA PRO A 98 -5.88 -12.59 -1.81
C PRO A 98 -5.89 -11.45 -2.83
N PHE A 99 -5.60 -10.20 -2.41
CA PHE A 99 -5.38 -9.08 -3.34
C PHE A 99 -4.27 -9.40 -4.35
N SER A 100 -3.10 -9.81 -3.87
CA SER A 100 -1.91 -10.01 -4.72
C SER A 100 -2.08 -11.17 -5.68
N ASN A 101 -2.63 -12.29 -5.21
CA ASN A 101 -2.95 -13.44 -6.06
C ASN A 101 -4.02 -13.09 -7.09
N ALA A 102 -5.05 -12.32 -6.72
CA ALA A 102 -6.07 -11.87 -7.67
C ALA A 102 -5.50 -10.94 -8.75
N VAL A 103 -4.58 -10.03 -8.40
CA VAL A 103 -3.86 -9.20 -9.38
C VAL A 103 -3.09 -10.07 -10.36
N LEU A 104 -2.26 -11.00 -9.90
CA LEU A 104 -1.47 -11.88 -10.77
C LEU A 104 -2.32 -12.86 -11.59
N THR A 105 -3.49 -13.26 -11.07
CA THR A 105 -4.42 -14.12 -11.81
C THR A 105 -5.06 -13.37 -12.97
N LYS A 106 -5.43 -12.10 -12.76
CA LYS A 106 -6.09 -11.25 -13.77
C LYS A 106 -5.09 -10.63 -14.75
N ASP A 107 -3.87 -10.37 -14.31
CA ASP A 107 -2.75 -9.92 -15.13
C ASP A 107 -1.47 -10.72 -14.82
N PRO A 108 -1.25 -11.87 -15.49
CA PRO A 108 -0.06 -12.69 -15.29
C PRO A 108 1.26 -11.98 -15.63
N ASN A 109 1.21 -10.89 -16.40
CA ASN A 109 2.38 -10.11 -16.80
C ASN A 109 2.64 -8.91 -15.89
N PHE A 110 1.87 -8.76 -14.80
CA PHE A 110 2.02 -7.63 -13.88
C PHE A 110 3.44 -7.52 -13.32
N GLY A 111 4.12 -8.66 -13.11
CA GLY A 111 5.47 -8.75 -12.56
C GLY A 111 5.47 -9.01 -11.05
N VAL A 112 6.66 -9.13 -10.46
CA VAL A 112 6.82 -9.49 -9.03
C VAL A 112 6.18 -8.41 -8.14
N ILE A 113 5.27 -8.84 -7.27
CA ILE A 113 4.57 -8.00 -6.30
C ILE A 113 5.35 -7.97 -4.99
N GLY A 114 5.53 -6.77 -4.42
CA GLY A 114 6.09 -6.56 -3.09
C GLY A 114 5.06 -5.94 -2.16
N LEU A 115 4.77 -6.61 -1.06
CA LEU A 115 3.88 -6.13 0.00
C LEU A 115 4.68 -5.50 1.12
N VAL A 116 4.32 -4.28 1.51
CA VAL A 116 4.91 -3.55 2.64
C VAL A 116 3.87 -3.46 3.75
N PRO A 117 3.81 -4.45 4.65
CA PRO A 117 2.88 -4.44 5.78
C PRO A 117 3.28 -3.37 6.79
N CYS A 118 2.32 -2.52 7.16
CA CYS A 118 2.49 -1.40 8.09
C CYS A 118 1.31 -1.25 9.06
N ALA A 119 0.21 -1.99 8.89
CA ALA A 119 -0.99 -1.85 9.73
C ALA A 119 -0.75 -2.31 11.18
N ILE A 120 -1.36 -1.60 12.14
CA ILE A 120 -1.26 -1.89 13.58
C ILE A 120 -2.68 -1.91 14.20
N GLY A 121 -3.02 -3.00 14.89
CA GLY A 121 -4.37 -3.21 15.39
C GLY A 121 -4.75 -2.31 16.56
N GLY A 122 -5.92 -1.68 16.48
CA GLY A 122 -6.54 -0.90 17.56
C GLY A 122 -6.24 0.60 17.55
N THR A 123 -5.54 1.10 16.53
CA THR A 123 -5.12 2.49 16.45
C THR A 123 -6.22 3.42 15.95
N ASN A 124 -6.38 4.57 16.59
CA ASN A 124 -7.19 5.70 16.11
C ASN A 124 -6.44 6.49 15.02
N ILE A 125 -7.14 7.18 14.12
CA ILE A 125 -6.50 7.90 13.01
C ILE A 125 -5.55 9.01 13.46
N SER A 126 -5.78 9.59 14.65
CA SER A 126 -4.89 10.61 15.23
C SER A 126 -3.48 10.09 15.52
N GLU A 127 -3.31 8.77 15.67
CA GLU A 127 -2.01 8.11 15.84
C GLU A 127 -1.25 7.97 14.51
N TRP A 128 -1.89 8.25 13.37
CA TRP A 128 -1.31 8.14 12.03
C TRP A 128 -0.91 9.48 11.40
N LYS A 129 -1.04 10.59 12.14
CA LYS A 129 -0.63 11.92 11.65
C LYS A 129 0.88 11.98 11.40
N LYS A 130 1.30 12.80 10.43
CA LYS A 130 2.72 13.04 10.15
C LYS A 130 3.54 13.37 11.41
N GLY A 131 4.71 12.73 11.52
CA GLY A 131 5.60 12.81 12.69
C GLY A 131 5.18 11.92 13.87
N SER A 132 4.11 11.14 13.74
CA SER A 132 3.82 10.06 14.68
C SER A 132 4.67 8.83 14.37
N PHE A 133 4.81 7.95 15.37
CA PHE A 133 5.55 6.71 15.21
C PHE A 133 5.01 5.84 14.05
N LEU A 134 3.69 5.66 13.93
CA LEU A 134 3.09 4.80 12.90
C LEU A 134 3.28 5.36 11.49
N TYR A 135 3.16 6.68 11.35
CA TYR A 135 3.41 7.37 10.10
C TYR A 135 4.88 7.23 9.69
N ASP A 136 5.81 7.54 10.59
CA ASP A 136 7.25 7.49 10.31
C ASP A 136 7.72 6.06 10.01
N GLN A 137 7.15 5.05 10.69
CA GLN A 137 7.38 3.64 10.36
C GLN A 137 6.89 3.32 8.94
N THR A 138 5.72 3.80 8.55
CA THR A 138 5.17 3.58 7.20
C THR A 138 6.07 4.20 6.14
N VAL A 139 6.51 5.44 6.33
CA VAL A 139 7.44 6.12 5.42
C VAL A 139 8.78 5.39 5.35
N GLY A 140 9.39 5.08 6.50
CA GLY A 140 10.70 4.42 6.55
C GLY A 140 10.70 3.02 5.92
N ARG A 141 9.65 2.22 6.17
CA ARG A 141 9.49 0.90 5.53
C ARG A 141 9.27 1.01 4.03
N THR A 142 8.50 2.01 3.60
CA THR A 142 8.26 2.27 2.17
C THR A 142 9.56 2.71 1.46
N GLN A 143 10.36 3.57 2.09
CA GLN A 143 11.67 3.98 1.56
C GLN A 143 12.65 2.79 1.48
N ALA A 144 12.66 1.91 2.50
CA ALA A 144 13.46 0.68 2.47
C ALA A 144 13.03 -0.26 1.33
N ALA A 145 11.71 -0.39 1.10
CA ALA A 145 11.15 -1.20 0.02
C ALA A 145 11.64 -0.75 -1.37
N LEU A 146 11.85 0.55 -1.56
CA LEU A 146 12.30 1.16 -2.82
C LEU A 146 13.79 0.93 -3.13
N GLN A 147 14.62 0.51 -2.16
CA GLN A 147 16.05 0.30 -2.38
C GLN A 147 16.36 -0.76 -3.46
N GLY A 148 15.40 -1.65 -3.74
CA GLY A 148 15.49 -2.67 -4.80
C GLY A 148 15.08 -2.19 -6.20
N GLY A 149 14.72 -0.92 -6.39
CA GLY A 149 14.34 -0.35 -7.68
C GLY A 149 12.89 -0.61 -8.13
N GLY A 150 12.04 -1.12 -7.24
CA GLY A 150 10.60 -1.28 -7.49
C GLY A 150 9.84 0.05 -7.51
N VAL A 151 8.61 0.03 -8.01
CA VAL A 151 7.73 1.20 -8.09
C VAL A 151 6.52 1.02 -7.17
N ILE A 152 6.20 2.03 -6.37
CA ILE A 152 4.97 2.03 -5.56
C ILE A 152 3.77 2.18 -6.48
N ARG A 153 2.88 1.18 -6.45
CA ARG A 153 1.66 1.14 -7.26
C ARG A 153 0.45 1.71 -6.53
N ALA A 154 0.34 1.46 -5.23
CA ALA A 154 -0.72 2.04 -4.40
C ALA A 154 -0.43 1.93 -2.90
N LEU A 155 -1.08 2.83 -2.16
CA LEU A 155 -1.41 2.62 -0.76
C LEU A 155 -2.77 1.91 -0.66
N ILE A 156 -2.81 0.81 0.06
CA ILE A 156 -4.05 0.12 0.45
C ILE A 156 -4.30 0.46 1.92
N TRP A 157 -5.44 1.09 2.18
CA TRP A 157 -5.77 1.68 3.47
C TRP A 157 -7.11 1.15 4.01
N TYR A 158 -7.08 0.42 5.13
CA TYR A 158 -8.28 0.00 5.84
C TYR A 158 -8.16 0.31 7.33
N GLN A 159 -8.81 1.39 7.74
CA GLN A 159 -8.79 1.92 9.09
C GLN A 159 -10.07 2.71 9.37
N GLY A 160 -10.44 2.83 10.65
CA GLY A 160 -11.44 3.79 11.13
C GLY A 160 -12.34 3.26 12.22
N GLU A 161 -12.29 1.95 12.52
CA GLU A 161 -13.18 1.35 13.50
C GLU A 161 -12.98 1.97 14.90
N SER A 162 -11.75 2.34 15.26
CA SER A 162 -11.46 3.05 16.52
C SER A 162 -11.99 4.49 16.55
N ASP A 163 -12.14 5.14 15.40
CA ASP A 163 -12.67 6.50 15.28
C ASP A 163 -14.21 6.55 15.42
N THR A 164 -14.87 5.40 15.43
CA THR A 164 -16.33 5.31 15.62
C THR A 164 -16.78 5.43 17.08
N VAL A 165 -15.85 5.48 18.04
CA VAL A 165 -16.12 5.49 19.48
C VAL A 165 -16.64 6.84 19.95
N THR A 166 -15.98 7.92 19.56
CA THR A 166 -16.37 9.28 19.95
C THR A 166 -16.94 10.03 18.75
N ARG A 167 -17.88 10.94 19.01
CA ARG A 167 -18.45 11.77 17.96
C ARG A 167 -17.41 12.69 17.33
N GLU A 168 -16.52 13.25 18.16
CA GLU A 168 -15.46 14.15 17.72
C GLU A 168 -14.49 13.47 16.75
N ASP A 169 -14.02 12.26 17.07
CA ASP A 169 -13.13 11.52 16.17
C ASP A 169 -13.82 11.16 14.86
N ALA A 170 -15.09 10.74 14.93
CA ALA A 170 -15.87 10.42 13.74
C ALA A 170 -16.07 11.64 12.82
N GLU A 171 -16.43 12.79 13.37
CA GLU A 171 -16.62 14.04 12.61
C GLU A 171 -15.28 14.57 12.03
N LEU A 172 -14.16 14.38 12.72
CA LEU A 172 -12.82 14.78 12.26
C LEU A 172 -12.15 13.76 11.33
N TYR A 173 -12.73 12.57 11.16
CA TYR A 173 -12.12 11.46 10.44
C TYR A 173 -11.71 11.83 9.01
N LYS A 174 -12.61 12.47 8.26
CA LYS A 174 -12.37 12.86 6.86
C LYS A 174 -11.11 13.70 6.75
N GLN A 175 -11.07 14.83 7.46
CA GLN A 175 -9.96 15.78 7.44
C GLN A 175 -8.65 15.11 7.82
N ARG A 176 -8.65 14.28 8.88
CA ARG A 176 -7.44 13.60 9.36
C ARG A 176 -6.94 12.57 8.34
N SER A 177 -7.83 11.76 7.76
CA SER A 177 -7.48 10.74 6.75
C SER A 177 -6.92 11.36 5.47
N GLU A 178 -7.58 12.40 4.95
CA GLU A 178 -7.14 13.10 3.74
C GLU A 178 -5.80 13.78 3.94
N LYS A 179 -5.58 14.37 5.13
CA LYS A 179 -4.29 14.95 5.48
C LYS A 179 -3.17 13.90 5.47
N ILE A 180 -3.40 12.71 6.01
CA ILE A 180 -2.41 11.61 5.97
C ILE A 180 -2.06 11.23 4.52
N PHE A 181 -3.07 11.15 3.64
CA PHE A 181 -2.86 10.83 2.23
C PHE A 181 -2.03 11.89 1.50
N VAL A 182 -2.32 13.17 1.74
CA VAL A 182 -1.55 14.29 1.17
C VAL A 182 -0.12 14.31 1.73
N ASP A 183 0.04 14.10 3.04
CA ASP A 183 1.35 14.07 3.68
C ASP A 183 2.20 12.91 3.12
N LEU A 184 1.63 11.70 2.99
CA LEU A 184 2.32 10.54 2.40
C LEU A 184 2.71 10.77 0.93
N ARG A 185 1.82 11.37 0.12
CA ARG A 185 2.13 11.75 -1.26
C ARG A 185 3.33 12.69 -1.32
N SER A 186 3.41 13.65 -0.41
CA SER A 186 4.51 14.59 -0.32
C SER A 186 5.82 13.92 0.11
N ASP A 187 5.81 13.17 1.21
CA ASP A 187 7.01 12.56 1.80
C ASP A 187 7.58 11.42 0.95
N LEU A 188 6.72 10.71 0.20
CA LEU A 188 7.13 9.71 -0.78
C LEU A 188 7.46 10.33 -2.15
N GLN A 189 7.20 11.62 -2.35
CA GLN A 189 7.37 12.35 -3.60
C GLN A 189 6.58 11.74 -4.78
N ILE A 190 5.36 11.29 -4.49
CA ILE A 190 4.43 10.73 -5.48
C ILE A 190 3.10 11.51 -5.37
N PRO A 191 2.99 12.71 -5.99
CA PRO A 191 1.81 13.59 -5.83
C PRO A 191 0.48 12.94 -6.22
N MET A 192 0.52 11.96 -7.12
CA MET A 192 -0.65 11.24 -7.63
C MET A 192 -0.70 9.77 -7.16
N LEU A 193 -0.06 9.46 -6.01
CA LEU A 193 -0.05 8.10 -5.44
C LEU A 193 -1.47 7.55 -5.40
N PRO A 194 -1.76 6.43 -6.10
CA PRO A 194 -3.05 5.79 -6.01
C PRO A 194 -3.33 5.27 -4.60
N ILE A 195 -4.55 5.49 -4.13
CA ILE A 195 -4.98 5.04 -2.80
C ILE A 195 -6.26 4.24 -2.98
N ILE A 196 -6.26 3.01 -2.46
CA ILE A 196 -7.45 2.19 -2.31
C ILE A 196 -7.83 2.24 -0.84
N ARG A 197 -8.87 3.01 -0.52
CA ARG A 197 -9.46 3.10 0.82
C ARG A 197 -10.58 2.06 0.96
N VAL A 198 -10.78 1.54 2.15
CA VAL A 198 -11.91 0.66 2.46
C VAL A 198 -12.91 1.39 3.35
N ALA A 199 -14.19 1.42 2.95
CA ALA A 199 -15.27 1.87 3.82
C ALA A 199 -15.68 0.75 4.79
N LEU A 200 -15.78 1.07 6.08
CA LEU A 200 -15.81 0.07 7.16
C LEU A 200 -16.98 -0.92 7.09
N ALA A 201 -16.72 -2.21 7.30
CA ALA A 201 -17.78 -3.20 7.53
C ALA A 201 -18.44 -3.09 8.92
N SER A 202 -17.68 -2.62 9.91
CA SER A 202 -17.97 -2.67 11.35
C SER A 202 -17.32 -1.49 12.08
N GLY A 203 -17.61 -1.30 13.37
CA GLY A 203 -17.05 -0.22 14.19
C GLY A 203 -17.02 -0.59 15.67
N LEU A 204 -16.14 0.05 16.45
CA LEU A 204 -16.07 -0.12 17.91
C LEU A 204 -17.13 0.69 18.67
N GLY A 205 -17.74 1.69 18.04
CA GLY A 205 -18.71 2.57 18.66
C GLY A 205 -19.86 3.00 17.74
N PRO A 206 -20.75 3.85 18.25
CA PRO A 206 -22.04 4.13 17.62
C PRO A 206 -21.95 5.06 16.40
N TYR A 207 -20.79 5.69 16.13
CA TYR A 207 -20.64 6.69 15.09
C TYR A 207 -20.10 6.13 13.76
N ILE A 208 -20.31 4.84 13.50
CA ILE A 208 -19.87 4.16 12.27
C ILE A 208 -20.38 4.84 11.00
N ASP A 209 -21.62 5.30 10.98
CA ASP A 209 -22.21 5.91 9.79
C ASP A 209 -21.52 7.23 9.41
N ILE A 210 -21.07 8.02 10.40
CA ILE A 210 -20.32 9.26 10.16
C ILE A 210 -18.95 8.95 9.53
N VAL A 211 -18.22 7.98 10.09
CA VAL A 211 -16.92 7.55 9.54
C VAL A 211 -17.07 6.98 8.14
N ARG A 212 -18.11 6.16 7.91
CA ARG A 212 -18.39 5.59 6.59
C ARG A 212 -18.78 6.67 5.57
N GLU A 213 -19.60 7.64 5.94
CA GLU A 213 -19.94 8.76 5.06
C GLU A 213 -18.67 9.51 4.63
N ALA A 214 -17.77 9.81 5.57
CA ALA A 214 -16.47 10.40 5.28
C ALA A 214 -15.60 9.54 4.35
N GLN A 215 -15.67 8.20 4.47
CA GLN A 215 -14.93 7.27 3.61
C GLN A 215 -15.55 7.10 2.22
N LEU A 216 -16.85 7.31 2.06
CA LEU A 216 -17.53 7.18 0.77
C LEU A 216 -17.49 8.47 -0.05
N GLN A 217 -17.39 9.62 0.62
CA GLN A 217 -17.12 10.89 -0.03
C GLN A 217 -15.70 10.92 -0.61
N ASN A 218 -15.57 11.28 -1.88
CA ASN A 218 -14.30 11.28 -2.60
C ASN A 218 -13.99 12.66 -3.17
N ASP A 219 -13.25 13.45 -2.39
CA ASP A 219 -12.85 14.81 -2.78
C ASP A 219 -11.39 14.86 -3.25
N LEU A 220 -10.66 13.75 -3.13
CA LEU A 220 -9.24 13.66 -3.50
C LEU A 220 -9.04 12.84 -4.79
N LEU A 221 -8.26 13.41 -5.72
CA LEU A 221 -7.84 12.71 -6.93
C LEU A 221 -7.06 11.43 -6.60
N ASN A 222 -7.18 10.42 -7.45
CA ASN A 222 -6.52 9.11 -7.33
C ASN A 222 -6.77 8.39 -5.99
N VAL A 223 -7.91 8.65 -5.36
CA VAL A 223 -8.43 7.85 -4.26
C VAL A 223 -9.64 7.08 -4.79
N GLN A 224 -9.68 5.78 -4.55
CA GLN A 224 -10.85 4.95 -4.78
C GLN A 224 -11.29 4.32 -3.47
N THR A 225 -12.59 4.09 -3.33
CA THR A 225 -13.14 3.45 -2.13
C THR A 225 -13.79 2.12 -2.49
N VAL A 226 -13.39 1.06 -1.79
CA VAL A 226 -14.03 -0.25 -1.80
C VAL A 226 -14.93 -0.36 -0.57
N ASP A 227 -16.19 -0.75 -0.73
CA ASP A 227 -17.13 -0.84 0.40
C ASP A 227 -17.14 -2.25 0.99
N ALA A 228 -16.73 -2.39 2.26
CA ALA A 228 -16.75 -3.66 2.98
C ALA A 228 -18.09 -3.94 3.69
N LYS A 229 -19.08 -3.03 3.60
CA LYS A 229 -20.39 -3.21 4.25
C LYS A 229 -21.04 -4.52 3.84
N GLY A 230 -21.50 -5.28 4.84
CA GLY A 230 -22.18 -6.55 4.66
C GLY A 230 -21.26 -7.75 4.49
N LEU A 231 -19.93 -7.56 4.45
CA LEU A 231 -19.01 -8.69 4.54
C LEU A 231 -19.12 -9.36 5.92
N PRO A 232 -19.19 -10.71 5.99
CA PRO A 232 -19.29 -11.44 7.25
C PRO A 232 -18.17 -11.11 8.25
N LEU A 233 -18.55 -11.01 9.52
CA LEU A 233 -17.66 -10.74 10.64
C LEU A 233 -17.40 -12.02 11.45
N GLU A 234 -16.25 -12.06 12.10
CA GLU A 234 -15.93 -13.02 13.15
C GLU A 234 -16.93 -12.90 14.32
N PRO A 235 -16.98 -13.87 15.25
CA PRO A 235 -17.90 -13.83 16.38
C PRO A 235 -17.78 -12.60 17.29
N ASP A 236 -16.68 -11.85 17.21
CA ASP A 236 -16.50 -10.59 17.93
C ASP A 236 -17.27 -9.41 17.32
N VAL A 237 -17.92 -9.61 16.18
CA VAL A 237 -18.74 -8.61 15.47
C VAL A 237 -17.94 -7.37 15.06
N LEU A 238 -16.61 -7.50 14.99
CA LEU A 238 -15.69 -6.40 14.67
C LEU A 238 -14.79 -6.76 13.51
N HIS A 239 -14.19 -7.94 13.51
CA HIS A 239 -13.20 -8.30 12.49
C HIS A 239 -13.82 -9.07 11.33
N LEU A 240 -13.31 -8.88 10.13
CA LEU A 240 -13.72 -9.65 8.96
C LEU A 240 -13.27 -11.12 9.08
N THR A 241 -14.15 -12.04 8.69
CA THR A 241 -13.78 -13.47 8.57
C THR A 241 -12.73 -13.72 7.48
N THR A 242 -12.07 -14.88 7.52
CA THR A 242 -11.16 -15.31 6.44
C THR A 242 -11.80 -15.23 5.04
N PRO A 243 -13.01 -15.77 4.77
CA PRO A 243 -13.67 -15.60 3.48
C PRO A 243 -13.97 -14.13 3.11
N SER A 244 -14.32 -13.30 4.09
CA SER A 244 -14.53 -11.86 3.87
C SER A 244 -13.25 -11.15 3.47
N GLN A 245 -12.11 -11.51 4.07
CA GLN A 245 -10.79 -10.98 3.71
C GLN A 245 -10.39 -11.38 2.30
N VAL A 246 -10.71 -12.62 1.88
CA VAL A 246 -10.55 -13.06 0.49
C VAL A 246 -11.37 -12.17 -0.45
N ARG A 247 -12.66 -11.99 -0.16
CA ARG A 247 -13.55 -11.19 -0.98
C ARG A 247 -13.10 -9.74 -1.08
N LEU A 248 -12.68 -9.14 0.04
CA LEU A 248 -12.16 -7.78 0.09
C LEU A 248 -10.88 -7.65 -0.75
N GLY A 249 -9.96 -8.61 -0.65
CA GLY A 249 -8.75 -8.66 -1.47
C GLY A 249 -9.06 -8.65 -2.97
N GLU A 250 -10.02 -9.45 -3.41
CA GLU A 250 -10.48 -9.48 -4.82
C GLU A 250 -11.07 -8.14 -5.26
N MET A 251 -11.91 -7.51 -4.42
CA MET A 251 -12.52 -6.20 -4.70
C MET A 251 -11.46 -5.10 -4.84
N MET A 252 -10.42 -5.12 -4.01
CA MET A 252 -9.30 -4.18 -4.12
C MET A 252 -8.43 -4.45 -5.36
N ALA A 253 -8.27 -5.71 -5.76
CA ALA A 253 -7.58 -6.07 -6.99
C ALA A 253 -8.34 -5.58 -8.23
N ASP A 254 -9.67 -5.64 -8.23
CA ASP A 254 -10.49 -5.06 -9.29
C ASP A 254 -10.34 -3.54 -9.37
N ALA A 255 -10.40 -2.85 -8.23
CA ALA A 255 -10.26 -1.40 -8.16
C ALA A 255 -8.91 -0.92 -8.74
N ILE A 256 -7.80 -1.56 -8.36
CA ILE A 256 -6.48 -1.14 -8.84
C ILE A 256 -6.30 -1.39 -10.35
N LEU A 257 -6.74 -2.53 -10.86
CA LEU A 257 -6.60 -2.88 -12.27
C LEU A 257 -7.47 -1.97 -13.14
N GLN A 258 -8.69 -1.64 -12.70
CA GLN A 258 -9.55 -0.66 -13.38
C GLN A 258 -8.91 0.73 -13.42
N SER A 259 -8.30 1.16 -12.31
CA SER A 259 -7.55 2.43 -12.23
C SER A 259 -6.45 2.50 -13.29
N MET A 260 -5.61 1.46 -13.37
CA MET A 260 -4.48 1.41 -14.30
C MET A 260 -4.91 1.37 -15.77
N LEU A 261 -6.05 0.72 -16.08
CA LEU A 261 -6.62 0.73 -17.43
C LEU A 261 -7.16 2.10 -17.82
N SER A 262 -7.77 2.83 -16.88
CA SER A 262 -8.28 4.20 -17.14
C SER A 262 -7.14 5.20 -17.41
N THR A 263 -6.02 5.12 -16.69
CA THR A 263 -4.85 5.98 -16.92
C THR A 263 -4.21 5.74 -18.28
N ASN A 264 -4.24 4.49 -18.78
CA ASN A 264 -3.71 4.16 -20.11
C ASN A 264 -4.61 4.64 -21.26
N LYS A 265 -5.93 4.78 -21.02
CA LYS A 265 -6.88 5.32 -22.01
C LYS A 265 -6.88 6.84 -22.10
N THR A 266 -6.49 7.54 -21.03
CA THR A 266 -6.37 9.00 -20.98
C THR A 266 -4.94 9.50 -21.20
N GLY A 267 -4.10 8.74 -21.92
CA GLY A 267 -2.77 9.20 -22.33
C GLY A 267 -2.84 10.56 -23.04
N PRO A 268 -1.77 11.37 -23.02
CA PRO A 268 -1.80 12.69 -23.61
C PRO A 268 -2.20 12.57 -25.08
N SER A 269 -3.34 13.17 -25.43
CA SER A 269 -3.67 13.45 -26.82
C SER A 269 -2.60 14.41 -27.32
N TYR A 270 -1.56 13.88 -27.96
CA TYR A 270 -0.67 14.67 -28.80
C TYR A 270 -1.55 15.25 -29.91
N SER A 271 -1.99 16.50 -29.74
CA SER A 271 -2.53 17.25 -30.84
C SER A 271 -1.40 17.40 -31.87
N ASN A 272 -1.62 16.93 -33.10
CA ASN A 272 -0.77 17.22 -34.24
C ASN A 272 -0.91 18.69 -34.69
N ALA A 273 -1.04 19.62 -33.73
CA ALA A 273 -0.94 21.04 -34.02
C ALA A 273 0.56 21.38 -34.10
N PRO A 274 1.05 21.93 -35.22
CA PRO A 274 2.44 22.33 -35.32
C PRO A 274 2.75 23.34 -34.21
N ALA A 275 3.83 23.10 -33.48
CA ALA A 275 4.32 24.00 -32.46
C ALA A 275 4.56 25.39 -33.09
N LYS A 276 3.70 26.35 -32.76
CA LYS A 276 4.05 27.77 -32.94
C LYS A 276 5.14 28.08 -31.92
N PHE A 277 6.38 28.05 -32.37
CA PHE A 277 7.50 28.67 -31.66
C PHE A 277 7.15 30.15 -31.42
N SER A 278 6.85 30.52 -30.18
CA SER A 278 6.90 31.92 -29.77
C SER A 278 8.35 32.27 -29.50
N ASN A 279 8.94 33.03 -30.42
CA ASN A 279 10.20 33.72 -30.15
C ASN A 279 9.93 34.84 -29.13
N PHE A 280 9.96 34.51 -27.84
CA PHE A 280 10.10 35.49 -26.77
C PHE A 280 11.50 35.35 -26.18
N VAL A 281 12.48 35.90 -26.89
CA VAL A 281 13.78 36.23 -26.30
C VAL A 281 13.55 37.44 -25.40
N SER A 282 13.74 37.28 -24.10
CA SER A 282 13.66 38.39 -23.16
C SER A 282 14.81 39.36 -23.49
N TYR A 283 14.49 40.58 -23.93
CA TYR A 283 15.44 41.65 -24.24
C TYR A 283 16.21 42.19 -23.01
N SER A 284 15.97 41.65 -21.81
CA SER A 284 16.62 42.12 -20.58
C SER A 284 18.06 41.62 -20.41
N TRP A 285 18.47 40.54 -21.09
CA TRP A 285 19.80 39.94 -20.92
C TRP A 285 20.85 40.44 -21.93
N MET A 286 20.44 41.08 -23.02
CA MET A 286 21.38 41.61 -24.02
C MET A 286 21.89 43.02 -23.72
N ILE A 287 21.26 43.78 -22.81
CA ILE A 287 21.68 45.16 -22.50
C ILE A 287 22.81 45.18 -21.44
N SER A 288 22.86 44.20 -20.52
CA SER A 288 23.94 44.14 -19.51
C SER A 288 25.29 43.71 -20.08
N LEU A 289 25.32 42.98 -21.19
CA LEU A 289 26.57 42.54 -21.84
C LEU A 289 27.20 43.63 -22.72
N LEU A 290 26.43 44.59 -23.24
CA LEU A 290 26.95 45.69 -24.06
C LEU A 290 27.51 46.87 -23.24
N LEU A 291 27.06 47.05 -21.99
CA LEU A 291 27.58 48.09 -21.09
C LEU A 291 28.89 47.71 -20.40
N CYS A 292 29.17 46.41 -20.21
CA CYS A 292 30.44 45.96 -19.63
C CYS A 292 31.62 46.06 -20.62
N SER A 293 31.36 46.00 -21.93
CA SER A 293 32.41 46.07 -22.96
C SER A 293 32.85 47.50 -23.30
N LEU A 294 32.05 48.53 -22.99
CA LEU A 294 32.40 49.92 -23.30
C LEU A 294 33.27 50.60 -22.20
N CYS A 295 33.21 50.14 -20.95
CA CYS A 295 34.04 50.68 -19.87
C CYS A 295 35.51 50.20 -19.92
N LEU A 296 35.83 49.18 -20.71
CA LEU A 296 37.21 48.66 -20.86
C LEU A 296 37.98 49.31 -22.01
N ILE A 297 37.36 50.16 -22.84
CA ILE A 297 38.00 50.79 -24.00
C ILE A 297 38.35 52.28 -23.76
N LEU A 298 37.91 52.90 -22.65
CA LEU A 298 38.14 54.33 -22.36
C LEU A 298 39.04 54.61 -21.14
N ASN A 299 39.90 53.68 -20.73
CA ASN A 299 40.94 53.93 -19.71
C ASN A 299 42.33 53.53 -20.22
N PHE A 300 42.76 54.15 -21.31
CA PHE A 300 44.16 54.45 -21.64
C PHE A 300 44.23 55.83 -22.31
#